data_AF-A0A531LM55-F1
#
_entry.id   AF-A0A531LM55-F1
#
_cell.length_a   1.000
_cell.length_b   1.000
_cell.length_c   1.000
_cell.angle_alpha   90.00
_cell.angle_beta   90.00
_cell.angle_gamma   90.00
#
_symmetry.space_group_name_H-M   'P 1'
#
loop_
_entity.id
_entity.type
_entity.pdbx_description
1 polymer ?
#
loop_
_entity_poly.entity_id
_entity_poly.type
_entity_poly.pdbx_seq_one_letter_code
_entity_poly.pdbx_strand_id
1 'polypeptide(L)'
;LNRRNGICGDIDEQQWQRYLATRVEEIRAGTVAPREFAHADGRTMMFSVTALSGGKRLLTYYEVTEVKRRDAEIENANAKIAETFANLRTMVDQMP
;
A
#
# COMPACT_ATOMS: atom_id res chain seq x y z
N LEU A 1 -19.18 -7.28 -5.40
CA LEU A 1 -18.04 -8.10 -5.87
C LEU A 1 -16.94 -8.13 -4.81
N ASN A 2 -16.25 -7.04 -4.44
CA ASN A 2 -15.19 -7.11 -3.40
C ASN A 2 -15.66 -7.55 -1.98
N ARG A 3 -16.74 -6.98 -1.43
CA ARG A 3 -17.27 -7.40 -0.11
C ARG A 3 -17.66 -8.88 -0.06
N ARG A 4 -18.37 -9.35 -1.09
CA ARG A 4 -18.84 -10.74 -1.17
C ARG A 4 -17.70 -11.75 -1.39
N ASN A 5 -16.54 -11.27 -1.85
CA ASN A 5 -15.37 -12.09 -2.10
C ASN A 5 -14.36 -12.06 -0.93
N GLY A 6 -14.74 -11.53 0.23
CA GLY A 6 -13.86 -11.46 1.42
C GLY A 6 -12.72 -10.45 1.31
N ILE A 7 -12.62 -9.70 0.22
CA ILE A 7 -11.51 -8.80 -0.10
C ILE A 7 -11.40 -7.61 0.89
N CYS A 8 -12.53 -7.25 1.51
CA CYS A 8 -12.60 -6.20 2.53
C CYS A 8 -12.35 -6.68 3.97
N GLY A 9 -12.08 -7.98 4.17
CA GLY A 9 -11.99 -8.60 5.48
C GLY A 9 -13.35 -8.78 6.17
N ASP A 10 -13.30 -9.21 7.43
CA ASP A 10 -14.48 -9.36 8.29
C ASP A 10 -14.91 -8.00 8.82
N ILE A 11 -15.60 -7.24 7.97
CA ILE A 11 -16.20 -5.96 8.32
C ILE A 11 -17.71 -6.12 8.54
N ASP A 12 -18.20 -5.57 9.63
CA ASP A 12 -19.63 -5.54 9.92
C ASP A 12 -20.40 -4.61 8.95
N GLU A 13 -21.73 -4.63 8.99
CA GLU A 13 -22.55 -3.80 8.11
C GLU A 13 -22.28 -2.30 8.31
N GLN A 14 -22.07 -1.84 9.54
CA GLN A 14 -21.86 -0.42 9.81
C GLN A 14 -20.50 0.06 9.32
N GLN A 15 -19.46 -0.75 9.49
CA GLN A 15 -18.12 -0.53 8.94
C GLN A 15 -18.16 -0.53 7.42
N TRP A 16 -18.93 -1.44 6.81
CA TRP A 16 -19.12 -1.45 5.36
C TRP A 16 -19.80 -0.19 4.84
N GLN A 17 -20.87 0.26 5.48
CA GLN A 17 -21.56 1.49 5.09
C GLN A 17 -20.66 2.72 5.21
N ARG A 18 -19.86 2.80 6.28
CA ARG A 18 -18.86 3.86 6.44
C ARG A 18 -17.81 3.82 5.34
N TYR A 19 -17.26 2.64 5.04
CA TYR A 19 -16.32 2.46 3.94
C TYR A 19 -16.92 2.93 2.62
N LEU A 20 -18.13 2.49 2.28
CA LEU A 20 -18.81 2.92 1.05
C LEU A 20 -19.03 4.43 0.99
N ALA A 21 -19.50 5.05 2.07
CA ALA A 21 -19.71 6.49 2.14
C ALA A 21 -18.42 7.24 1.83
N THR A 22 -17.32 6.87 2.50
CA THR A 22 -16.00 7.46 2.25
C THR A 22 -15.56 7.27 0.81
N ARG A 23 -15.74 6.07 0.22
CA ARG A 23 -15.36 5.83 -1.18
C ARG A 23 -16.17 6.68 -2.17
N VAL A 24 -17.46 6.84 -1.93
CA VAL A 24 -18.32 7.67 -2.77
C VAL A 24 -17.93 9.14 -2.66
N GLU A 25 -17.60 9.62 -1.46
CA GLU A 25 -17.11 10.98 -1.24
C GLU A 25 -15.76 11.22 -1.93
N GLU A 26 -14.79 10.30 -1.77
CA GLU A 26 -13.50 10.34 -2.47
C GLU A 26 -13.68 10.45 -3.98
N ILE A 27 -14.56 9.61 -4.55
CA ILE A 27 -14.86 9.68 -5.98
C ILE A 27 -15.51 11.02 -6.28
N ARG A 28 -16.52 11.47 -5.55
CA ARG A 28 -17.19 12.75 -5.81
C ARG A 28 -16.26 13.96 -5.71
N ALA A 29 -15.23 13.91 -4.87
CA ALA A 29 -14.34 15.03 -4.60
C ALA A 29 -13.59 15.55 -5.83
N GLY A 30 -13.30 14.72 -6.84
CA GLY A 30 -12.52 15.22 -7.97
C GLY A 30 -11.43 14.30 -8.42
N THR A 31 -10.39 14.40 -7.61
CA THR A 31 -9.07 13.86 -7.81
C THR A 31 -8.62 13.39 -6.44
N VAL A 32 -8.14 12.16 -6.37
CA VAL A 32 -7.60 11.57 -5.14
C VAL A 32 -6.21 11.09 -5.52
N ALA A 33 -5.22 11.62 -4.81
CA ALA A 33 -3.83 11.21 -4.99
C ALA A 33 -3.72 9.69 -4.80
N PRO A 34 -2.83 9.03 -5.57
CA PRO A 34 -2.63 7.60 -5.42
C PRO A 34 -2.36 7.25 -3.95
N ARG A 35 -3.13 6.30 -3.40
CA ARG A 35 -2.86 5.70 -2.08
C ARG A 35 -2.93 4.17 -2.10
N GLU A 36 -2.09 3.58 -1.25
CA GLU A 36 -2.04 2.14 -1.02
C GLU A 36 -3.13 1.72 -0.04
N PHE A 37 -3.61 0.50 -0.20
CA PHE A 37 -4.47 -0.16 0.77
C PHE A 37 -4.32 -1.68 0.65
N ALA A 38 -4.39 -2.37 1.79
CA ALA A 38 -4.29 -3.82 1.83
C ALA A 38 -5.67 -4.45 1.63
N HIS A 39 -5.69 -5.55 0.91
CA HIS A 39 -6.79 -6.50 0.89
C HIS A 39 -6.58 -7.58 1.95
N ALA A 40 -7.68 -8.18 2.41
CA ALA A 40 -7.63 -9.26 3.40
C ALA A 40 -7.00 -10.55 2.83
N ASP A 41 -6.93 -10.68 1.50
CA ASP A 41 -6.22 -11.78 0.82
C ASP A 41 -4.69 -11.56 0.76
N GLY A 42 -4.18 -10.50 1.39
CA GLY A 42 -2.76 -10.17 1.46
C GLY A 42 -2.24 -9.37 0.27
N ARG A 43 -3.08 -9.02 -0.71
CA ARG A 43 -2.66 -8.16 -1.81
C ARG A 43 -2.55 -6.71 -1.36
N THR A 44 -1.52 -6.02 -1.86
CA THR A 44 -1.42 -4.57 -1.76
C THR A 44 -1.96 -3.96 -3.04
N MET A 45 -3.03 -3.19 -2.91
CA MET A 45 -3.65 -2.47 -4.00
C MET A 45 -3.31 -1.00 -3.94
N MET A 46 -3.34 -0.40 -5.12
CA MET A 46 -3.10 1.00 -5.29
C MET A 46 -4.28 1.64 -5.97
N PHE A 47 -4.78 2.72 -5.39
CA PHE A 47 -5.99 3.40 -5.82
C PHE A 47 -5.75 4.86 -6.08
N SER A 48 -6.29 5.37 -7.20
CA SER A 48 -6.34 6.80 -7.49
C SER A 48 -7.65 7.18 -8.19
N VAL A 49 -7.98 8.47 -8.12
CA VAL A 49 -9.06 9.07 -8.90
C VAL A 49 -8.51 10.24 -9.68
N THR A 50 -8.81 10.28 -10.97
CA THR A 50 -8.48 11.41 -11.85
C THR A 50 -9.77 11.98 -12.43
N ALA A 51 -9.99 13.28 -12.26
CA ALA A 51 -11.09 13.98 -12.91
C ALA A 51 -10.85 14.04 -14.43
N LEU A 52 -11.91 13.78 -15.21
CA LEU A 52 -11.92 13.89 -16.67
C LEU A 52 -12.92 14.99 -17.09
N SER A 53 -12.85 15.39 -18.36
CA SER A 53 -13.81 16.33 -18.95
C SER A 53 -15.24 15.80 -18.87
N GLY A 54 -16.21 16.73 -18.81
CA GLY A 54 -17.63 16.40 -18.73
C GLY A 54 -18.05 15.78 -17.39
N GLY A 55 -17.33 16.07 -16.30
CA GLY A 55 -17.66 15.56 -14.96
C GLY A 55 -17.39 14.07 -14.76
N LYS A 56 -16.75 13.41 -15.74
CA LYS A 56 -16.38 12.00 -15.65
C LYS A 56 -15.19 11.82 -14.72
N ARG A 57 -14.99 10.59 -14.22
CA ARG A 57 -13.85 10.23 -13.38
C ARG A 57 -13.25 8.90 -13.80
N LEU A 58 -11.93 8.87 -13.87
CA LEU A 58 -11.17 7.63 -14.02
C LEU A 58 -10.81 7.14 -12.61
N LEU A 59 -11.20 5.91 -12.31
CA LEU A 59 -10.74 5.19 -11.12
C LEU A 59 -9.70 4.19 -11.58
N THR A 60 -8.53 4.23 -10.97
CA THR A 60 -7.46 3.26 -11.26
C THR A 60 -7.26 2.38 -10.04
N TYR A 61 -7.21 1.07 -10.29
CA TYR A 61 -6.84 0.04 -9.33
C TYR A 61 -5.73 -0.81 -9.93
N TYR A 62 -4.60 -0.89 -9.25
CA TYR A 62 -3.49 -1.73 -9.67
C TYR A 62 -2.93 -2.48 -8.47
N GLU A 63 -2.62 -3.75 -8.66
CA GLU A 63 -1.94 -4.55 -7.65
C GLU A 63 -0.45 -4.20 -7.66
N VAL A 64 0.09 -3.90 -6.47
CA VAL A 64 1.51 -3.54 -6.26
C VAL A 64 2.21 -4.47 -5.28
N THR A 65 1.57 -5.56 -4.87
CA THR A 65 2.09 -6.54 -3.89
C THR A 65 3.53 -6.94 -4.17
N GLU A 66 3.82 -7.27 -5.43
CA GLU A 66 5.10 -7.81 -5.87
C GLU A 66 6.22 -6.77 -5.83
N VAL A 67 5.91 -5.53 -6.24
CA VAL A 67 6.83 -4.38 -6.14
C VAL A 67 7.16 -4.11 -4.68
N LYS A 68 6.14 -4.09 -3.80
CA LYS A 68 6.33 -3.85 -2.38
C LYS A 68 7.15 -4.91 -1.68
N ARG A 69 6.97 -6.18 -2.08
CA ARG A 69 7.79 -7.28 -1.58
C ARG A 69 9.26 -7.08 -1.96
N ARG A 70 9.55 -6.73 -3.21
CA ARG A 70 10.92 -6.45 -3.67
C ARG A 70 11.54 -5.26 -2.94
N ASP A 71 10.79 -4.16 -2.76
CA ASP A 71 11.26 -2.99 -2.01
C ASP A 71 11.67 -3.37 -0.58
N ALA A 72 10.83 -4.16 0.10
CA ALA A 72 11.13 -4.65 1.44
C ALA A 72 12.33 -5.62 1.49
N GLU A 73 12.49 -6.48 0.47
CA GLU A 73 13.66 -7.37 0.34
C GLU A 73 14.95 -6.56 0.18
N ILE A 74 14.93 -5.51 -0.64
CA ILE A 74 16.06 -4.60 -0.85
C ILE A 74 16.41 -3.85 0.44
N GLU A 75 15.41 -3.28 1.12
CA GLU A 75 15.64 -2.55 2.37
C GLU A 75 16.27 -3.45 3.44
N ASN A 76 15.77 -4.67 3.58
CA ASN A 76 16.34 -5.66 4.51
C ASN A 76 17.77 -6.06 4.13
N ALA A 77 18.07 -6.22 2.84
CA ALA A 77 19.43 -6.53 2.39
C ALA A 77 20.39 -5.37 2.71
N ASN A 78 19.98 -4.13 2.46
CA ASN A 78 20.76 -2.94 2.76
C ASN A 78 21.03 -2.80 4.27
N ALA A 79 20.01 -3.03 5.11
CA ALA A 79 20.16 -3.00 6.57
C ALA A 79 21.20 -4.01 7.06
N LYS A 80 21.16 -5.25 6.55
CA LYS A 80 22.14 -6.30 6.89
C LYS A 80 23.56 -5.96 6.44
N ILE A 81 23.69 -5.35 5.26
CA ILE A 81 24.99 -4.87 4.76
C ILE A 81 25.54 -3.79 5.71
N ALA A 82 24.71 -2.79 6.06
CA ALA A 82 25.12 -1.72 6.97
C ALA A 82 25.54 -2.24 8.35
N GLU A 83 24.79 -3.18 8.91
CA GLU A 83 25.13 -3.86 10.17
C GLU A 83 26.47 -4.59 10.07
N THR A 84 26.67 -5.37 8.99
CA THR A 84 27.92 -6.11 8.76
C THR A 84 29.13 -5.17 8.70
N PHE A 85 29.00 -4.05 7.97
CA PHE A 85 30.05 -3.05 7.89
C PHE A 85 30.34 -2.38 9.24
N ALA A 86 29.30 -2.07 10.02
CA ALA A 86 29.47 -1.50 11.35
C ALA A 86 30.25 -2.46 12.27
N ASN A 87 29.88 -3.74 12.26
CA ASN A 87 30.54 -4.77 13.06
C ASN A 87 32.01 -4.95 12.65
N LEU A 88 32.31 -5.01 11.35
CA LEU A 88 33.68 -5.11 10.85
C LEU A 88 34.52 -3.89 11.24
N ARG A 89 33.97 -2.68 11.15
CA ARG A 89 34.68 -1.47 11.60
C ARG A 89 35.00 -1.54 13.09
N THR A 90 34.03 -1.91 13.92
CA THR A 90 34.26 -2.09 15.36
C THR A 90 35.37 -3.09 15.65
N MET A 91 35.44 -4.21 14.91
CA MET A 91 36.53 -5.18 15.06
C MET A 91 37.90 -4.60 14.70
N VAL A 92 37.98 -3.83 13.61
CA VAL A 92 39.24 -3.18 13.18
C VAL A 92 39.66 -2.11 14.19
N ASP A 93 38.73 -1.29 14.67
CA ASP A 93 39.02 -0.21 15.63
C ASP A 93 39.46 -0.75 17.00
N GLN A 94 39.14 -2.01 17.31
CA GLN A 94 39.54 -2.71 18.54
C GLN A 94 40.84 -3.52 18.39
N MET A 95 41.49 -3.51 17.23
CA MET A 95 42.80 -4.14 17.07
C MET A 95 43.89 -3.33 17.79
N PRO A 96 44.75 -3.98 18.60
CA PRO A 96 45.85 -3.32 19.32
C PRO A 96 46.99 -2.86 18.40
#